data_AF-A0AAU7G804-F1
#
_entry.id   AF-A0AAU7G804-F1
#
_cell.length_a   1.000
_cell.length_b   1.000
_cell.length_c   1.000
_cell.angle_alpha   90.00
_cell.angle_beta   90.00
_cell.angle_gamma   90.00
#
_symmetry.space_group_name_H-M   'P 1'
#
loop_
_entity.id
_entity.type
_entity.pdbx_description
1 polymer ?
#
loop_
_entity_poly.entity_id
_entity_poly.type
_entity_poly.pdbx_seq_one_letter_code
_entity_poly.pdbx_strand_id
1 'polypeptide(L)'
;MKKLVRDKIPEFATYASYRQLKPDEREDALKNKIVEEANEVKAAPDDQNLLEELADVYTVLEAFLDFKNISKEELLKQVEAKKAEKGGFTKFLLMNTDK
;
A
#
# COMPACT_ATOMS: atom_id res chain seq x y z
N MET A 1 -10.09 -14.94 7.09
CA MET A 1 -8.96 -14.00 6.97
C MET A 1 -9.22 -12.81 7.89
N LYS A 2 -8.19 -12.23 8.51
CA LYS A 2 -8.30 -11.00 9.32
C LYS A 2 -7.47 -9.93 8.64
N LYS A 3 -8.02 -8.74 8.42
CA LYS A 3 -7.36 -7.63 7.73
C LYS A 3 -7.73 -6.28 8.33
N LEU A 4 -6.87 -5.28 8.08
CA LEU A 4 -7.21 -3.88 8.32
C LEU A 4 -8.24 -3.45 7.25
N VAL A 5 -9.25 -2.69 7.67
CA VAL A 5 -10.33 -2.22 6.78
C VAL A 5 -10.53 -0.72 6.97
N ARG A 6 -11.08 -0.04 5.95
CA ARG A 6 -11.47 1.38 6.05
C ARG A 6 -12.57 1.55 7.11
N ASP A 7 -12.60 2.72 7.75
CA ASP A 7 -13.47 3.00 8.91
C ASP A 7 -14.96 2.79 8.64
N LYS A 8 -15.41 2.96 7.39
CA LYS A 8 -16.81 2.78 6.99
C LYS A 8 -17.19 1.36 6.60
N ILE A 9 -16.23 0.42 6.50
CA ILE A 9 -16.53 -0.97 6.13
C ILE A 9 -17.57 -1.65 7.06
N PRO A 10 -17.62 -1.37 8.37
CA PRO A 10 -18.69 -1.87 9.24
C PRO A 10 -20.12 -1.51 8.80
N GLU A 11 -20.30 -0.40 8.07
CA GLU A 11 -21.62 0.01 7.55
C GLU A 11 -22.08 -0.86 6.37
N PHE A 12 -21.13 -1.44 5.62
CA PHE A 12 -21.41 -2.23 4.41
C PHE A 12 -21.34 -3.74 4.65
N ALA A 13 -20.37 -4.20 5.44
CA ALA A 13 -20.14 -5.62 5.71
C ALA A 13 -20.69 -6.03 7.08
N THR A 14 -22.00 -5.81 7.29
CA THR A 14 -22.71 -6.04 8.56
C THR A 14 -22.69 -7.50 9.06
N TYR A 15 -22.28 -8.44 8.21
CA TYR A 15 -22.09 -9.85 8.54
C TYR A 15 -20.77 -10.16 9.25
N ALA A 16 -19.84 -9.20 9.34
CA ALA A 16 -18.52 -9.37 9.97
C ALA A 16 -18.49 -8.81 11.40
N SER A 17 -17.48 -9.24 12.18
CA SER A 17 -17.19 -8.69 13.50
C SER A 17 -15.94 -7.80 13.44
N TYR A 18 -15.95 -6.74 14.23
CA TYR A 18 -14.90 -5.71 14.24
C TYR A 18 -14.36 -5.51 15.65
N ARG A 19 -13.07 -5.22 15.73
CA ARG A 19 -12.43 -4.69 16.93
C ARG A 19 -11.40 -3.64 16.52
N GLN A 20 -11.11 -2.70 17.40
CA GLN A 20 -9.98 -1.81 17.20
C GLN A 20 -8.66 -2.58 17.41
N LEU A 21 -7.64 -2.20 16.63
CA LEU A 21 -6.28 -2.69 16.82
C LEU A 21 -5.62 -2.00 18.01
N LYS A 22 -4.94 -2.80 18.84
CA LYS A 22 -4.06 -2.29 19.89
C LYS A 22 -2.86 -1.58 19.26
N PRO A 23 -2.21 -0.63 19.95
CA PRO A 23 -1.09 0.13 19.39
C PRO A 23 0.04 -0.73 18.79
N ASP A 24 0.36 -1.85 19.44
CA ASP A 24 1.38 -2.82 19.03
C ASP A 24 1.01 -3.64 17.79
N GLU A 25 -0.27 -3.67 17.39
CA GLU A 25 -0.73 -4.41 16.21
C GLU A 25 -0.80 -3.53 14.93
N ARG A 26 -0.80 -2.21 15.08
CA ARG A 26 -1.14 -1.26 14.00
C ARG A 26 -0.12 -1.25 12.88
N GLU A 27 1.16 -1.26 13.24
CA GLU A 27 2.24 -1.20 12.24
C GLU A 27 2.23 -2.43 11.34
N ASP A 28 2.13 -3.62 11.93
CA ASP A 28 2.10 -4.87 11.17
C ASP A 28 0.82 -4.97 10.33
N ALA A 29 -0.30 -4.46 10.85
CA ALA A 29 -1.54 -4.40 10.07
C ALA A 29 -1.41 -3.49 8.83
N LEU A 30 -0.75 -2.33 8.94
CA LEU A 30 -0.48 -1.44 7.80
C LEU A 30 0.47 -2.08 6.78
N LYS A 31 1.55 -2.73 7.24
CA LYS A 31 2.47 -3.47 6.36
C LYS A 31 1.76 -4.59 5.60
N ASN A 32 0.95 -5.38 6.32
CA ASN A 32 0.16 -6.45 5.70
C ASN A 32 -0.85 -5.87 4.70
N LYS A 33 -1.46 -4.73 5.00
CA LYS A 33 -2.41 -4.09 4.10
C LYS A 33 -1.75 -3.59 2.81
N ILE A 34 -0.52 -3.06 2.85
CA ILE A 34 0.24 -2.72 1.63
C ILE A 34 0.44 -3.96 0.74
N VAL A 35 0.80 -5.09 1.35
CA VAL A 35 1.00 -6.34 0.60
C VAL A 35 -0.32 -6.87 0.03
N GLU A 36 -1.43 -6.74 0.76
CA GLU A 36 -2.77 -7.07 0.28
C GLU A 36 -3.10 -6.26 -0.99
N GLU A 37 -3.08 -4.92 -0.92
CA GLU A 37 -3.50 -4.09 -2.07
C GLU A 37 -2.55 -4.26 -3.27
N ALA A 38 -1.25 -4.45 -3.01
CA ALA A 38 -0.29 -4.69 -4.09
C ALA A 38 -0.53 -6.04 -4.81
N ASN A 39 -1.02 -7.06 -4.10
CA ASN A 39 -1.44 -8.31 -4.71
C ASN A 39 -2.77 -8.15 -5.47
N GLU A 40 -3.67 -7.28 -5.00
CA GLU A 40 -4.91 -6.95 -5.70
C GLU A 40 -4.60 -6.18 -7.01
N VAL A 41 -3.68 -5.21 -7.00
CA VAL A 41 -3.13 -4.57 -8.22
C VAL A 41 -2.61 -5.60 -9.23
N LYS A 42 -1.88 -6.61 -8.76
CA LYS A 42 -1.35 -7.69 -9.62
C LYS A 42 -2.47 -8.57 -10.18
N ALA A 43 -3.57 -8.72 -9.47
CA ALA A 43 -4.69 -9.60 -9.83
C ALA A 43 -5.83 -8.89 -10.58
N ALA A 44 -5.76 -7.56 -10.73
CA ALA A 44 -6.80 -6.76 -11.38
C ALA A 44 -7.10 -7.27 -12.81
N PRO A 45 -8.37 -7.58 -13.13
CA PRO A 45 -8.74 -8.17 -14.43
C PRO A 45 -8.84 -7.14 -15.57
N ASP A 46 -9.01 -5.86 -15.24
CA ASP A 46 -9.14 -4.76 -16.19
C ASP A 46 -8.61 -3.43 -15.62
N ASP A 47 -8.56 -2.40 -16.47
CA ASP A 47 -8.03 -1.07 -16.14
C ASP A 47 -8.87 -0.35 -15.08
N GLN A 48 -10.17 -0.64 -14.98
CA GLN A 48 -11.03 -0.03 -13.96
C GLN A 48 -10.68 -0.57 -12.59
N ASN A 49 -10.62 -1.90 -12.44
CA ASN A 49 -10.18 -2.51 -11.21
C ASN A 49 -8.73 -2.13 -10.89
N LEU A 50 -7.84 -2.09 -11.87
CA LEU A 50 -6.46 -1.63 -11.66
C LEU A 50 -6.40 -0.24 -11.03
N LEU A 51 -7.22 0.70 -11.52
CA LEU A 51 -7.27 2.06 -10.97
C LEU A 51 -7.79 2.08 -9.52
N GLU A 52 -8.81 1.27 -9.22
CA GLU A 52 -9.34 1.10 -7.85
C GLU A 52 -8.24 0.58 -6.91
N GLU A 53 -7.54 -0.49 -7.29
CA GLU A 53 -6.50 -1.08 -6.45
C GLU A 53 -5.27 -0.17 -6.29
N LEU A 54 -4.90 0.59 -7.33
CA LEU A 54 -3.87 1.62 -7.22
C LEU A 54 -4.26 2.74 -6.25
N ALA A 55 -5.54 3.12 -6.20
CA ALA A 55 -6.04 4.10 -5.25
C ALA A 55 -6.03 3.55 -3.81
N ASP A 56 -6.28 2.26 -3.63
CA ASP A 56 -6.15 1.58 -2.33
C ASP A 56 -4.69 1.52 -1.88
N VAL A 57 -3.74 1.12 -2.75
CA VAL A 57 -2.29 1.18 -2.45
C VAL A 57 -1.87 2.59 -2.02
N TYR A 58 -2.30 3.61 -2.76
CA TYR A 58 -1.99 5.01 -2.43
C TYR A 58 -2.56 5.42 -1.06
N THR A 59 -3.81 5.03 -0.77
CA THR A 59 -4.46 5.34 0.50
C THR A 59 -3.72 4.72 1.67
N VAL A 60 -3.30 3.46 1.55
CA VAL A 60 -2.57 2.76 2.61
C VAL A 60 -1.18 3.36 2.80
N LEU A 61 -0.52 3.78 1.71
CA LEU A 61 0.76 4.50 1.78
C LEU A 61 0.63 5.80 2.59
N GLU A 62 -0.33 6.67 2.25
CA GLU A 62 -0.54 7.94 2.97
C GLU A 62 -0.88 7.67 4.44
N ALA A 63 -1.76 6.70 4.74
CA ALA A 63 -2.06 6.32 6.12
C ALA A 63 -0.82 5.83 6.90
N PHE A 64 0.11 5.15 6.22
CA PHE A 64 1.33 4.68 6.87
C PHE A 64 2.36 5.79 7.08
N LEU A 65 2.45 6.76 6.17
CA LEU A 65 3.24 7.97 6.36
C LEU A 65 2.75 8.74 7.58
N ASP A 66 1.43 8.95 7.69
CA ASP A 66 0.81 9.61 8.83
C ASP A 66 1.08 8.86 10.14
N PHE A 67 0.93 7.53 10.14
CA PHE A 67 1.23 6.69 11.30
C PHE A 67 2.69 6.82 11.78
N LYS A 68 3.62 7.02 10.85
CA LYS A 68 5.05 7.21 11.14
C LYS A 68 5.46 8.67 11.35
N ASN A 69 4.53 9.62 11.19
CA ASN A 69 4.81 11.05 11.14
C ASN A 69 5.88 11.41 10.09
N ILE A 70 5.86 10.73 8.94
CA ILE A 70 6.74 11.02 7.81
C ILE A 70 5.99 11.96 6.88
N SER A 71 6.57 13.11 6.56
CA SER A 71 5.94 14.02 5.61
C SER A 71 6.05 13.49 4.18
N LYS A 72 5.06 13.84 3.36
CA LYS A 72 5.11 13.58 1.92
C LYS A 72 6.35 14.20 1.25
N GLU A 73 6.79 15.37 1.72
CA GLU A 73 7.99 16.01 1.20
C GLU A 73 9.25 15.17 1.45
N GLU A 74 9.41 14.61 2.65
CA GLU A 74 10.53 13.72 2.98
C GLU A 74 10.52 12.46 2.11
N LEU A 75 9.34 11.85 1.91
CA LEU A 75 9.21 10.71 1.00
C LEU A 75 9.63 11.09 -0.42
N LEU A 76 9.15 12.21 -0.95
CA LEU A 76 9.46 12.65 -2.31
C LEU A 76 10.94 13.00 -2.49
N LYS A 77 11.59 13.60 -1.49
CA LYS A 77 13.06 13.78 -1.49
C LYS A 77 13.78 12.45 -1.63
N GLN A 78 13.34 11.43 -0.89
CA GLN A 78 13.93 10.09 -0.97
C GLN A 78 13.68 9.40 -2.33
N VAL A 79 12.51 9.62 -2.94
CA VAL A 79 12.17 9.13 -4.28
C VAL A 79 13.07 9.77 -5.34
N GLU A 80 13.20 11.10 -5.33
CA GLU A 80 14.04 11.81 -6.30
C GLU A 80 15.53 11.49 -6.13
N ALA A 81 16.02 11.33 -4.90
CA ALA A 81 17.39 10.88 -4.65
C ALA A 81 17.66 9.49 -5.27
N LYS A 82 16.75 8.53 -5.08
CA LYS A 82 16.86 7.18 -5.70
C LYS A 82 16.78 7.24 -7.22
N LYS A 83 15.91 8.09 -7.77
CA LYS A 83 15.76 8.28 -9.21
C LYS A 83 17.00 8.91 -9.84
N ALA A 84 17.64 9.87 -9.17
CA ALA A 84 18.90 10.46 -9.60
C ALA A 84 20.06 9.44 -9.56
N GLU A 85 20.12 8.61 -8.52
CA GLU A 85 21.17 7.60 -8.34
C GLU A 85 21.01 6.39 -9.28
N LYS A 86 19.78 5.87 -9.42
CA LYS A 86 19.50 4.55 -10.03
C LYS A 86 18.62 4.61 -11.28
N GLY A 87 18.13 5.79 -11.64
CA GLY A 87 17.11 5.95 -12.68
C GLY A 87 15.72 5.53 -12.21
N GLY A 88 14.76 5.56 -13.14
CA GLY A 88 13.40 5.03 -12.93
C GLY A 88 13.13 3.79 -13.79
N PHE A 89 11.89 3.31 -13.76
CA PHE A 89 11.46 2.14 -14.53
C PHE A 89 11.18 2.43 -16.02
N THR A 90 11.67 3.54 -16.58
CA THR A 90 11.37 3.99 -17.96
C THR A 90 11.94 3.09 -19.05
N LYS A 91 12.97 2.30 -18.73
CA LYS A 91 13.57 1.31 -19.66
C LYS A 91 12.92 -0.08 -19.58
N PHE A 92 12.04 -0.33 -18.60
CA PHE A 92 11.36 -1.61 -18.38
C PHE A 92 12.28 -2.84 -18.47
N LEU A 93 13.42 -2.78 -17.79
CA LEU A 93 14.43 -3.84 -17.83
C LEU A 93 14.05 -4.98 -16.88
N LEU A 94 14.04 -6.22 -17.39
CA LEU A 94 14.01 -7.44 -16.57
C LEU A 94 15.45 -7.90 -16.33
N MET A 95 15.83 -8.08 -15.06
CA MET A 95 17.14 -8.60 -14.68
C MET A 95 17.06 -10.11 -14.44
N ASN A 96 17.91 -10.89 -15.12
CA ASN A 96 18.17 -12.29 -14.80
C ASN A 96 19.56 -12.39 -14.16
N THR A 97 19.67 -13.08 -13.03
CA THR A 97 20.95 -13.30 -12.33
C THR A 97 20.95 -14.68 -11.70
N ASP A 98 22.09 -15.39 -11.80
CA ASP A 98 22.30 -16.70 -11.18
C ASP A 98 22.95 -16.59 -9.77
N LYS A 99 22.98 -15.37 -9.21
CA LYS A 99 23.53 -15.10 -7.88
C LYS A 99 22.57 -15.48 -6.77
#